data_AF-A0A9Q0HNV5-F1
#
_entry.id   AF-A0A9Q0HNV5-F1
#
_cell.length_a   1.000
_cell.length_b   1.000
_cell.length_c   1.000
_cell.angle_alpha   90.00
_cell.angle_beta   90.00
_cell.angle_gamma   90.00
#
_symmetry.space_group_name_H-M   'P 1'
#
loop_
_entity.id
_entity.type
_entity.pdbx_description
1 polymer ?
#
loop_
_entity_poly.entity_id
_entity_poly.type
_entity_poly.pdbx_seq_one_letter_code
_entity_poly.pdbx_strand_id
1 'polypeptide(L)'
;MACHTRSLSLPNMTHSFVVKAEEELNKIRACVASPSLLYEIILDALKEVGHVYECINNLLCMSSNQISLSHLQQRRQINEELEESIKLLDICSISRDNLDIFKSHIQDLELAIRRGESKPIKSIARDYTLLIKKANKDLRKQIAKKSESADKDSSTVFSLFIETR
;
A
#
# COMPACT_ATOMS: atom_id res chain seq x y z
N MET A 1 -28.51 30.76 -23.35
CA MET A 1 -29.48 29.80 -22.79
C MET A 1 -28.71 28.88 -21.85
N ALA A 2 -29.05 28.88 -20.56
CA ALA A 2 -28.31 28.12 -19.55
C ALA A 2 -28.67 26.62 -19.68
N CYS A 3 -27.66 25.78 -19.93
CA CYS A 3 -27.82 24.33 -19.86
C CYS A 3 -27.92 23.92 -18.38
N HIS A 4 -29.13 23.58 -17.95
CA HIS A 4 -29.35 22.89 -16.68
C HIS A 4 -28.79 21.47 -16.78
N THR A 5 -27.65 21.22 -16.14
CA THR A 5 -27.14 19.88 -15.82
C THR A 5 -28.09 19.22 -14.83
N ARG A 6 -29.08 18.49 -15.34
CA ARG A 6 -29.87 17.57 -14.52
C ARG A 6 -29.01 16.35 -14.19
N SER A 7 -28.70 16.16 -12.92
CA SER A 7 -28.14 14.93 -12.39
C SER A 7 -29.07 13.76 -12.74
N LEU A 8 -28.61 12.89 -13.65
CA LEU A 8 -29.26 11.62 -13.92
C LEU A 8 -28.88 10.66 -12.79
N SER A 9 -29.69 10.59 -11.74
CA SER A 9 -29.64 9.45 -10.83
C SER A 9 -30.06 8.23 -11.65
N LEU A 10 -29.08 7.44 -12.08
CA LEU A 10 -29.35 6.11 -12.64
C LEU A 10 -30.24 5.37 -11.63
N PRO A 11 -31.30 4.66 -12.07
CA PRO A 11 -32.05 3.79 -11.18
C PRO A 11 -31.03 2.89 -10.48
N ASN A 12 -31.12 2.81 -9.15
CA ASN A 12 -30.17 2.12 -8.29
C ASN A 12 -30.29 0.61 -8.56
N MET A 13 -29.76 0.14 -9.70
CA MET A 13 -29.93 -1.23 -10.17
C MET A 13 -29.35 -2.23 -9.18
N THR A 14 -28.28 -1.83 -8.49
CA THR A 14 -27.70 -2.55 -7.36
C THR A 14 -28.73 -2.81 -6.27
N HIS A 15 -29.52 -1.81 -5.88
CA HIS A 15 -30.58 -1.95 -4.88
C HIS A 15 -31.65 -2.96 -5.34
N SER A 16 -31.98 -2.99 -6.63
CA SER A 16 -32.93 -3.97 -7.17
C SER A 16 -32.42 -5.41 -7.03
N PHE A 17 -31.14 -5.67 -7.26
CA PHE A 17 -30.55 -7.01 -7.09
C PHE A 17 -30.35 -7.39 -5.63
N VAL A 18 -30.03 -6.43 -4.75
CA VAL A 18 -29.94 -6.65 -3.29
C VAL A 18 -31.30 -7.04 -2.72
N VAL A 19 -32.35 -6.29 -3.05
CA VAL A 19 -33.73 -6.59 -2.62
C VAL A 19 -34.15 -7.97 -3.13
N LYS A 20 -33.88 -8.28 -4.40
CA LYS A 20 -34.19 -9.59 -4.97
C LYS A 20 -33.44 -10.72 -4.25
N ALA A 21 -32.15 -10.56 -3.95
CA ALA A 21 -31.38 -11.56 -3.20
C ALA A 21 -31.96 -11.77 -1.79
N GLU A 22 -32.40 -10.70 -1.13
CA GLU A 22 -33.03 -10.77 0.19
C GLU A 22 -34.38 -11.49 0.16
N GLU A 23 -35.18 -11.27 -0.89
CA GLU A 23 -36.43 -12.00 -1.14
C GLU A 23 -36.19 -13.51 -1.32
N GLU A 24 -35.24 -13.91 -2.18
CA GLU A 24 -34.89 -15.32 -2.38
C GLU A 24 -34.36 -15.98 -1.09
N LEU A 25 -33.55 -15.26 -0.29
CA LEU A 25 -33.08 -15.73 1.01
C LEU A 25 -34.21 -15.93 2.02
N ASN A 26 -35.22 -15.05 2.01
CA ASN A 26 -36.38 -15.17 2.88
C ASN A 26 -37.23 -16.40 2.52
N LYS A 27 -37.34 -16.76 1.24
CA LYS A 27 -38.01 -18.00 0.81
C LYS A 27 -37.25 -19.24 1.26
N ILE A 28 -35.92 -19.27 1.13
CA ILE A 28 -35.08 -20.36 1.65
C ILE A 28 -35.30 -20.52 3.16
N ARG A 29 -35.32 -19.41 3.91
CA ARG A 29 -35.58 -19.41 5.35
C ARG A 29 -36.95 -20.00 5.68
N ALA A 30 -37.98 -19.68 4.89
CA ALA A 30 -39.31 -20.23 5.07
C ALA A 30 -39.35 -21.75 4.80
N CYS A 31 -38.67 -22.22 3.75
CA CYS A 31 -38.55 -23.65 3.43
C CYS A 31 -37.85 -24.43 4.57
N VAL A 32 -36.76 -23.89 5.12
CA VAL A 32 -36.00 -24.51 6.21
C VAL A 32 -36.78 -24.51 7.54
N ALA A 33 -37.62 -23.50 7.76
CA ALA A 33 -38.46 -23.42 8.95
C ALA A 33 -39.68 -24.37 8.90
N SER A 34 -39.95 -25.03 7.78
CA SER A 34 -41.04 -25.98 7.65
C SER A 34 -40.78 -27.25 8.50
N PRO A 35 -41.73 -27.71 9.33
CA PRO A 35 -41.59 -28.95 10.11
C PRO A 35 -41.53 -30.21 9.24
N SER A 36 -41.94 -30.12 7.98
CA SER A 36 -41.97 -31.22 7.02
C SER A 36 -40.82 -31.10 6.02
N LEU A 37 -39.91 -32.08 6.02
CA LEU A 37 -38.88 -32.26 5.00
C LEU A 37 -39.43 -33.09 3.84
N LEU A 38 -40.43 -32.54 3.14
CA LEU A 38 -40.89 -33.15 1.91
C LEU A 38 -39.84 -32.92 0.81
N TYR A 39 -39.62 -33.93 -0.01
CA TYR A 39 -38.70 -33.89 -1.15
C TYR A 39 -38.90 -32.63 -2.03
N GLU A 40 -40.16 -32.24 -2.23
CA GLU A 40 -40.55 -31.07 -3.03
C GLU A 40 -40.05 -29.75 -2.40
N ILE A 41 -40.15 -29.60 -1.07
CA ILE A 41 -39.66 -28.42 -0.33
C ILE A 41 -38.13 -28.30 -0.44
N ILE A 42 -37.42 -29.43 -0.45
CA ILE A 42 -35.96 -29.46 -0.59
C ILE A 42 -35.54 -29.02 -1.99
N LEU A 43 -36.24 -29.50 -3.03
CA LEU A 43 -35.99 -29.08 -4.42
C LEU A 43 -36.24 -27.59 -4.61
N ASP A 44 -37.32 -27.06 -4.05
CA ASP A 44 -37.64 -25.64 -4.11
C ASP A 44 -36.57 -24.80 -3.40
N ALA A 45 -36.14 -25.21 -2.20
CA ALA A 45 -35.06 -24.52 -1.48
C ALA A 45 -33.74 -24.50 -2.29
N LEU A 46 -33.38 -25.61 -2.95
CA LEU A 46 -32.19 -25.66 -3.80
C LEU A 46 -32.29 -24.75 -5.04
N LYS A 47 -33.49 -24.64 -5.62
CA LYS A 47 -33.75 -23.73 -6.73
C LYS A 47 -33.59 -22.27 -6.32
N GLU A 48 -34.14 -21.90 -5.16
CA GLU A 48 -34.03 -20.55 -4.59
C GLU A 48 -32.55 -20.21 -4.27
N VAL A 49 -31.74 -21.17 -3.83
CA VAL A 49 -30.27 -20.98 -3.67
C VAL A 49 -29.60 -20.64 -5.01
N GLY A 50 -30.03 -21.28 -6.11
CA GLY A 50 -29.56 -20.94 -7.45
C GLY A 50 -29.88 -19.50 -7.85
N HIS A 51 -31.08 -19.03 -7.52
CA HIS A 51 -31.50 -17.65 -7.79
C HIS A 51 -30.75 -16.61 -6.93
N VAL A 52 -30.43 -16.93 -5.66
CA VAL A 52 -29.53 -16.10 -4.84
C VAL A 52 -28.16 -15.98 -5.49
N TYR A 53 -27.58 -17.10 -5.95
CA TYR A 53 -26.29 -17.10 -6.61
C TYR A 53 -26.29 -16.24 -7.88
N GLU A 54 -27.36 -16.35 -8.69
CA GLU A 54 -27.54 -15.53 -9.89
C GLU A 54 -27.63 -14.02 -9.55
N CYS A 55 -28.34 -13.65 -8.49
CA CYS A 55 -28.42 -12.26 -8.03
C CYS A 55 -27.06 -11.72 -7.59
N ILE A 56 -26.27 -12.50 -6.85
CA ILE A 56 -24.91 -12.13 -6.43
C ILE A 56 -24.00 -12.00 -7.64
N ASN A 57 -24.04 -12.96 -8.56
CA ASN A 57 -23.23 -12.93 -9.77
C ASN A 57 -23.55 -11.69 -10.62
N ASN A 58 -24.83 -11.38 -10.82
CA ASN A 58 -25.26 -10.19 -11.54
C ASN A 58 -24.78 -8.91 -10.86
N LEU A 59 -24.83 -8.84 -9.52
CA LEU A 59 -24.34 -7.70 -8.76
C LEU A 59 -22.82 -7.54 -8.89
N LEU A 60 -22.05 -8.64 -8.85
CA LEU A 60 -20.60 -8.61 -9.05
C LEU A 60 -20.21 -8.24 -10.49
N CYS A 61 -20.98 -8.70 -11.49
CA CYS A 61 -20.72 -8.42 -12.90
C CYS A 61 -21.07 -6.97 -13.31
N MET A 62 -21.79 -6.20 -12.49
CA MET A 62 -22.07 -4.79 -12.78
C MET A 62 -20.77 -3.98 -12.87
N SER A 63 -20.64 -3.19 -13.95
CA SER A 63 -19.46 -2.35 -14.21
C SER A 63 -19.11 -1.43 -13.03
N SER A 64 -20.11 -0.83 -12.36
CA SER A 64 -19.90 0.03 -11.18
C SER A 64 -19.25 -0.71 -10.00
N ASN A 65 -19.58 -1.98 -9.82
CA ASN A 65 -19.10 -2.79 -8.70
C ASN A 65 -17.73 -3.39 -9.02
N GLN A 66 -17.49 -3.76 -10.28
CA GLN A 66 -16.15 -4.12 -10.75
C GLN A 66 -15.17 -2.94 -10.65
N ILE A 67 -15.60 -1.72 -10.98
CA ILE A 67 -14.80 -0.51 -10.79
C ILE A 67 -14.51 -0.27 -9.29
N SER A 68 -15.50 -0.51 -8.43
CA SER A 68 -15.31 -0.33 -6.98
C SER A 68 -14.33 -1.37 -6.40
N LEU A 69 -14.43 -2.63 -6.82
CA LEU A 69 -13.52 -3.70 -6.41
C LEU A 69 -12.11 -3.47 -6.94
N SER A 70 -11.97 -3.07 -8.21
CA SER A 70 -10.66 -2.74 -8.79
C SER A 70 -10.04 -1.54 -8.09
N HIS A 71 -10.83 -0.51 -7.75
CA HIS A 71 -10.35 0.65 -7.00
C HIS A 71 -9.92 0.29 -5.57
N LEU A 72 -10.60 -0.64 -4.90
CA LEU A 72 -10.17 -1.16 -3.60
C LEU A 72 -8.83 -1.90 -3.69
N GLN A 73 -8.66 -2.73 -4.73
CA GLN A 73 -7.41 -3.44 -4.97
C GLN A 73 -6.26 -2.47 -5.32
N GLN A 74 -6.52 -1.50 -6.21
CA GLN A 74 -5.57 -0.43 -6.54
C GLN A 74 -5.19 0.39 -5.31
N ARG A 75 -6.16 0.77 -4.47
CA ARG A 75 -5.89 1.49 -3.21
C ARG A 75 -5.00 0.69 -2.27
N ARG A 76 -5.20 -0.63 -2.18
CA ARG A 76 -4.34 -1.49 -1.37
C ARG A 76 -2.90 -1.46 -1.87
N GLN A 77 -2.70 -1.64 -3.17
CA GLN A 77 -1.37 -1.59 -3.79
C GLN A 77 -0.71 -0.21 -3.62
N ILE A 78 -1.46 0.87 -3.82
CA ILE A 78 -0.96 2.24 -3.61
C ILE A 78 -0.56 2.46 -2.15
N ASN A 79 -1.35 1.96 -1.19
CA ASN A 79 -1.02 2.09 0.23
C ASN A 79 0.25 1.29 0.60
N GLU A 80 0.42 0.09 0.05
CA GLU A 80 1.63 -0.72 0.24
C GLU A 80 2.87 0.02 -0.31
N GLU A 81 2.79 0.56 -1.52
CA GLU A 81 3.87 1.35 -2.14
C GLU A 81 4.13 2.68 -1.40
N LEU A 82 3.09 3.30 -0.84
CA LEU A 82 3.21 4.51 -0.03
C LEU A 82 3.96 4.24 1.28
N GLU A 83 3.65 3.14 1.97
CA GLU A 83 4.38 2.73 3.17
C GLU A 83 5.87 2.51 2.88
N GLU A 84 6.20 1.90 1.74
CA GLU A 84 7.59 1.73 1.31
C GLU A 84 8.25 3.06 0.95
N SER A 85 7.52 3.98 0.32
CA SER A 85 7.98 5.34 0.03
C SER A 85 8.27 6.13 1.31
N ILE A 86 7.46 5.95 2.37
CA ILE A 86 7.71 6.55 3.69
C ILE A 86 9.00 5.99 4.30
N LYS A 87 9.22 4.67 4.24
CA LYS A 87 10.47 4.05 4.70
C LYS A 87 11.68 4.62 3.97
N LEU A 88 11.57 4.89 2.67
CA LEU A 88 12.62 5.54 1.88
C LEU A 88 12.87 6.99 2.32
N LEU A 89 11.81 7.77 2.54
CA LEU A 89 11.92 9.15 3.04
C LEU A 89 12.68 9.22 4.36
N ASP A 90 12.44 8.28 5.27
CA ASP A 90 13.20 8.21 6.51
C ASP A 90 14.68 7.89 6.29
N ILE A 91 15.02 7.02 5.32
CA ILE A 91 16.43 6.77 4.98
C ILE A 91 17.08 8.04 4.43
N CYS A 92 16.35 8.79 3.61
CA CYS A 92 16.80 10.07 3.07
C CYS A 92 16.98 11.15 4.17
N SER A 93 16.10 11.20 5.17
CA SER A 93 16.25 12.14 6.29
C SER A 93 17.51 11.83 7.09
N ILE A 94 17.76 10.55 7.41
CA ILE A 94 18.97 10.10 8.10
C ILE A 94 20.23 10.38 7.26
N SER A 95 20.15 10.19 5.94
CA SER A 95 21.25 10.53 5.03
C SER A 95 21.58 12.02 5.08
N ARG A 96 20.56 12.88 5.13
CA ARG A 96 20.72 14.33 5.29
C ARG A 96 21.41 14.67 6.61
N ASP A 97 20.98 14.08 7.72
CA ASP A 97 21.60 14.30 9.03
C ASP A 97 23.09 13.91 9.02
N ASN A 98 23.42 12.79 8.38
CA ASN A 98 24.82 12.37 8.20
C ASN A 98 25.61 13.37 7.35
N LEU A 99 25.02 13.92 6.29
CA LEU A 99 25.66 14.94 5.46
C LEU A 99 25.92 16.23 6.24
N ASP A 100 25.00 16.63 7.12
CA ASP A 100 25.20 17.79 8.00
C ASP A 100 26.34 17.54 8.99
N ILE A 101 26.44 16.33 9.54
CA ILE A 101 27.59 15.90 10.35
C ILE A 101 28.89 15.94 9.52
N PHE A 102 28.88 15.50 8.26
CA PHE A 102 30.07 15.61 7.41
C PHE A 102 30.48 17.05 7.17
N LYS A 103 29.51 17.93 6.93
CA LYS A 103 29.74 19.35 6.70
C LYS A 103 30.41 20.00 7.91
N SER A 104 29.96 19.69 9.13
CA SER A 104 30.61 20.23 10.34
C SER A 104 32.05 19.73 10.49
N HIS A 105 32.32 18.44 10.25
CA HIS A 105 33.68 17.91 10.30
C HIS A 105 34.61 18.54 9.25
N ILE A 106 34.11 18.82 8.04
CA ILE A 106 34.88 19.52 7.01
C ILE A 106 35.21 20.94 7.49
N GLN A 107 34.25 21.65 8.06
CA GLN A 107 34.47 23.00 8.59
C GLN A 107 35.47 23.01 9.75
N ASP A 108 35.34 22.09 10.70
CA ASP A 108 36.30 21.93 11.80
C ASP A 108 37.72 21.70 11.29
N LEU A 109 37.83 20.89 10.23
CA LEU A 109 39.10 20.61 9.60
C LEU A 109 39.69 21.85 8.90
N GLU A 110 38.89 22.58 8.13
CA GLU A 110 39.32 23.83 7.49
C GLU A 110 39.80 24.86 8.52
N LEU A 111 39.13 24.93 9.67
CA LEU A 111 39.53 25.79 10.79
C LEU A 111 40.84 25.34 11.41
N ALA A 112 41.04 24.04 11.65
CA ALA A 112 42.30 23.49 12.19
C ALA A 112 43.49 23.80 11.27
N ILE A 113 43.32 23.65 9.95
CA ILE A 113 44.32 24.01 8.95
C ILE A 113 44.63 25.52 9.02
N ARG A 114 43.60 26.38 9.06
CA ARG A 114 43.77 27.84 9.12
C ARG A 114 44.46 28.30 10.40
N ARG A 115 44.23 27.63 11.52
CA ARG A 115 44.88 27.88 12.82
C ARG A 115 46.35 27.46 12.85
N GLY A 116 46.83 26.74 11.83
CA GLY A 116 48.19 26.22 11.79
C GLY A 116 48.39 25.05 12.76
N GLU A 117 47.34 24.32 13.11
CA GLU A 117 47.48 23.10 13.91
C GLU A 117 48.37 22.11 13.14
N SER A 118 49.54 21.78 13.71
CA SER A 118 50.56 20.93 13.08
C SER A 118 50.16 19.44 13.13
N LYS A 119 48.99 19.08 12.60
CA LYS A 119 48.69 17.71 12.23
C LYS A 119 49.24 17.46 10.84
N PRO A 120 49.98 16.36 10.60
CA PRO A 120 50.41 16.00 9.25
C PRO A 120 49.19 15.91 8.33
N ILE A 121 49.26 16.48 7.12
CA ILE A 121 48.18 16.40 6.10
C ILE A 121 47.72 14.95 5.87
N LYS A 122 48.64 13.98 6.00
CA LYS A 122 48.33 12.54 5.94
C LYS A 122 47.43 12.05 7.08
N SER A 123 47.52 12.63 8.28
CA SER A 123 46.64 12.32 9.41
C SER A 123 45.23 12.82 9.13
N ILE A 124 45.12 14.07 8.67
CA ILE A 124 43.87 14.72 8.27
C ILE A 124 43.12 13.90 7.20
N ALA A 125 43.83 13.48 6.15
CA ALA A 125 43.24 12.67 5.08
C ALA A 125 42.76 11.29 5.56
N ARG A 126 43.47 10.69 6.55
CA ARG A 126 43.04 9.43 7.18
C ARG A 126 41.77 9.63 8.00
N ASP A 127 41.70 10.68 8.81
CA ASP A 127 40.54 10.98 9.65
C ASP A 127 39.28 11.18 8.79
N TYR A 128 39.41 11.92 7.68
CA TYR A 128 38.35 12.10 6.68
C TYR A 128 37.89 10.76 6.06
N THR A 129 38.84 9.91 5.67
CA THR A 129 38.54 8.59 5.10
C THR A 129 37.81 7.69 6.10
N LEU A 130 38.21 7.72 7.38
CA LEU A 130 37.57 6.95 8.44
C LEU A 130 36.15 7.43 8.71
N LEU A 131 35.91 8.75 8.70
CA LEU A 131 34.57 9.34 8.83
C LEU A 131 33.66 8.88 7.69
N ILE A 132 34.12 8.96 6.43
CA ILE A 132 33.36 8.48 5.25
C ILE A 132 33.01 7.00 5.39
N LYS A 133 33.98 6.17 5.79
CA LYS A 133 33.76 4.73 5.99
C LYS A 133 32.74 4.47 7.09
N LYS A 134 32.78 5.22 8.19
CA LYS A 134 31.86 5.07 9.31
C LYS A 134 30.43 5.40 8.90
N ALA A 135 30.18 6.54 8.27
CA ALA A 135 28.83 6.91 7.87
C ALA A 135 28.24 5.96 6.81
N ASN A 136 29.06 5.53 5.84
CA ASN A 136 28.62 4.51 4.87
C ASN A 136 28.24 3.19 5.54
N LYS A 137 28.97 2.79 6.59
CA LYS A 137 28.64 1.60 7.38
C LYS A 137 27.33 1.78 8.14
N ASP A 138 27.13 2.95 8.74
CA ASP A 138 25.93 3.24 9.53
C ASP A 138 24.68 3.33 8.63
N LEU A 139 24.77 3.98 7.46
CA LEU A 139 23.72 3.99 6.45
C LEU A 139 23.34 2.58 6.00
N ARG A 140 24.32 1.73 5.67
CA ARG A 140 24.07 0.34 5.26
C ARG A 140 23.35 -0.49 6.33
N LYS A 141 23.74 -0.32 7.61
CA LYS A 141 23.06 -1.00 8.72
C LYS A 141 21.61 -0.56 8.86
N GLN A 142 21.34 0.73 8.67
CA GLN A 142 19.98 1.25 8.77
C GLN A 142 19.10 0.81 7.60
N ILE A 143 19.64 0.77 6.38
CA ILE A 143 18.97 0.19 5.21
C ILE A 143 18.62 -1.27 5.48
N ALA A 144 19.59 -2.08 5.95
CA ALA A 144 19.38 -3.49 6.27
C ALA A 144 18.27 -3.70 7.32
N LYS A 145 18.29 -2.91 8.41
CA LYS A 145 17.28 -2.97 9.47
C LYS A 145 15.87 -2.62 8.97
N LYS A 146 15.76 -1.70 8.00
CA LYS A 146 14.46 -1.30 7.42
C LYS A 146 13.97 -2.27 6.35
N SER A 147 14.87 -2.94 5.64
CA SER A 147 14.55 -3.98 4.66
C SER A 147 14.12 -5.32 5.27
N GLU A 148 14.52 -5.66 6.51
CA GLU A 148 14.06 -6.89 7.20
C GLU A 148 12.57 -6.86 7.57
N SER A 149 11.92 -5.70 7.47
CA SER A 149 10.48 -5.51 7.70
C SER A 149 9.63 -5.53 6.42
N ALA A 150 10.26 -5.73 5.26
CA ALA A 150 9.59 -5.74 3.97
C ALA A 150 9.58 -7.17 3.42
N ASP A 151 8.38 -7.69 3.15
CA ASP A 151 8.23 -8.91 2.35
C ASP A 151 8.79 -8.62 0.95
N LYS A 152 9.60 -9.54 0.43
CA LYS A 152 10.65 -9.23 -0.55
C LYS A 152 10.18 -8.93 -1.98
N ASP A 153 8.89 -9.07 -2.26
CA ASP A 153 8.40 -9.23 -3.63
C ASP A 153 7.43 -8.13 -4.13
N SER A 154 7.24 -7.02 -3.39
CA SER A 154 6.19 -6.02 -3.76
C SER A 154 6.69 -4.68 -4.33
N SER A 155 7.91 -4.23 -4.01
CA SER A 155 8.29 -2.82 -4.30
C SER A 155 9.12 -2.62 -5.56
N THR A 156 8.55 -2.05 -6.61
CA THR A 156 9.33 -1.54 -7.75
C THR A 156 10.17 -0.32 -7.36
N VAL A 157 9.64 0.60 -6.56
CA VAL A 157 10.31 1.88 -6.22
C VAL A 157 11.48 1.67 -5.27
N PHE A 158 11.31 0.85 -4.23
CA PHE A 158 12.39 0.57 -3.29
C PHE A 158 13.50 -0.26 -3.96
N SER A 159 13.14 -1.23 -4.82
CA SER A 159 14.10 -2.02 -5.58
C SER A 159 14.93 -1.15 -6.54
N LEU A 160 14.30 -0.25 -7.29
CA LEU A 160 15.01 0.68 -8.19
C LEU A 160 15.99 1.61 -7.45
N PHE A 161 15.66 2.03 -6.23
CA PHE A 161 16.55 2.84 -5.40
C PHE A 161 17.77 2.05 -4.87
N ILE A 162 17.59 0.76 -4.58
CA ILE A 162 18.67 -0.13 -4.16
C ILE A 162 19.54 -0.56 -5.35
N GLU A 163 18.94 -0.76 -6.52
CA GLU A 163 19.56 -1.34 -7.72
C GLU A 163 20.31 -0.32 -8.59
N THR A 164 20.09 0.99 -8.38
CA THR A 164 20.85 2.06 -9.05
C THR A 164 22.27 2.28 -8.50
N ARG A 165 22.94 1.22 -8.01
CA ARG A 165 24.27 1.30 -7.38
C ARG A 165 25.31 0.35 -7.94
#